data_AF-A0A9D7URW2-F1
#
_entry.id   AF-A0A9D7URW2-F1
#
_cell.length_a   1.000
_cell.length_b   1.000
_cell.length_c   1.000
_cell.angle_alpha   90.00
_cell.angle_beta   90.00
_cell.angle_gamma   90.00
#
_symmetry.space_group_name_H-M   'P 1'
#
loop_
_entity.id
_entity.type
_entity.pdbx_description
1 polymer ?
#
loop_
_entity_poly.entity_id
_entity_poly.type
_entity_poly.pdbx_seq_one_letter_code
_entity_poly.pdbx_strand_id
1 'polypeptide(L)' 'LERRDAHFIRSAFIGGATYADLAAREGEPLGTVKSRIRRALIKLRACMEGAS' A
#
# COMPACT_ATOMS: atom_id res chain seq x y z
N LEU A 1 2.55 -10.31 3.88
CA LEU A 1 2.19 -9.27 2.88
C LEU A 1 3.12 -9.43 1.67
N GLU A 2 2.65 -9.24 0.44
CA GLU A 2 3.52 -9.32 -0.76
C GLU A 2 4.54 -8.17 -0.77
N ARG A 3 5.71 -8.37 -1.39
CA ARG A 3 6.81 -7.38 -1.42
C ARG A 3 6.35 -6.03 -1.96
N ARG A 4 5.54 -6.04 -3.03
CA ARG A 4 5.04 -4.83 -3.68
C ARG A 4 4.00 -4.09 -2.83
N ASP A 5 3.08 -4.83 -2.22
CA ASP A 5 2.11 -4.27 -1.27
C ASP A 5 2.83 -3.61 -0.08
N ALA A 6 3.85 -4.28 0.47
CA ALA A 6 4.66 -3.74 1.56
C ALA A 6 5.46 -2.49 1.15
N HIS A 7 5.96 -2.44 -0.09
CA HIS A 7 6.58 -1.24 -0.64
C HIS A 7 5.59 -0.06 -0.66
N PHE A 8 4.38 -0.25 -1.23
CA PHE A 8 3.39 0.81 -1.28
C PHE A 8 2.99 1.33 0.10
N ILE A 9 2.79 0.45 1.07
CA ILE A 9 2.47 0.84 2.45
C ILE A 9 3.60 1.65 3.08
N ARG A 10 4.85 1.18 2.99
CA ARG A 10 5.99 1.92 3.57
C ARG A 10 6.17 3.27 2.90
N SER A 11 6.14 3.33 1.58
CA SER A 11 6.34 4.58 0.86
C SER A 11 5.25 5.62 1.17
N ALA A 12 3.99 5.19 1.34
CA ALA A 12 2.88 6.10 1.64
C ALA A 12 2.86 6.55 3.11
N PHE A 13 2.96 5.62 4.06
CA PHE A 13 2.70 5.90 5.48
C PHE A 13 3.97 6.22 6.29
N ILE A 14 5.14 5.76 5.83
CA ILE A 14 6.44 6.03 6.48
C ILE A 14 7.26 7.01 5.65
N GLY A 15 7.23 6.87 4.32
CA GLY A 15 7.96 7.73 3.38
C GLY A 15 7.23 9.01 2.97
N GLY A 16 5.97 9.20 3.38
CA GLY A 16 5.18 10.40 3.11
C GLY A 16 4.79 10.62 1.64
N ALA A 17 5.01 9.64 0.75
CA ALA A 17 4.62 9.77 -0.65
C ALA A 17 3.10 9.76 -0.79
N THR A 18 2.56 10.67 -1.60
CA THR A 18 1.14 10.61 -1.93
C THR A 18 0.86 9.43 -2.86
N TYR A 19 -0.40 9.00 -2.95
CA TYR A 19 -0.78 7.95 -3.90
C TYR A 19 -0.58 8.37 -5.36
N ALA A 20 -0.63 9.68 -5.65
CA ALA A 20 -0.33 10.23 -6.97
C ALA A 20 1.17 10.13 -7.28
N ASP A 21 2.05 10.45 -6.32
CA ASP A 21 3.49 10.28 -6.48
C ASP A 21 3.86 8.81 -6.75
N LEU A 22 3.21 7.89 -6.03
CA LEU A 22 3.43 6.45 -6.21
C LEU A 22 2.93 5.97 -7.56
N ALA A 23 1.77 6.44 -8.02
CA ALA A 23 1.24 6.14 -9.35
C ALA A 23 2.20 6.61 -10.45
N ALA A 24 2.70 7.84 -10.35
CA ALA A 24 3.64 8.40 -11.30
C ALA A 24 4.98 7.66 -11.31
N ARG A 25 5.56 7.37 -10.13
CA ARG A 25 6.85 6.67 -10.00
C ARG A 25 6.81 5.24 -10.53
N GLU A 26 5.68 4.54 -10.31
CA GLU A 26 5.52 3.14 -10.68
C GLU A 26 4.94 2.94 -12.09
N GLY A 27 4.56 4.02 -12.79
CA GLY A 27 3.92 3.94 -14.11
C GLY A 27 2.55 3.26 -14.07
N GLU A 28 1.83 3.38 -12.95
CA GLU A 28 0.56 2.67 -12.70
C GLU A 28 -0.61 3.66 -12.60
N PRO A 29 -1.82 3.29 -13.03
CA PRO A 29 -3.00 4.12 -12.81
C PRO A 29 -3.23 4.40 -11.32
N LEU A 30 -3.64 5.62 -10.98
CA LEU A 30 -3.93 6.01 -9.60
C LEU A 30 -4.98 5.08 -8.93
N GLY A 31 -5.98 4.63 -9.69
CA GLY A 31 -6.96 3.65 -9.22
C GLY A 31 -6.35 2.29 -8.85
N THR A 32 -5.34 1.84 -9.60
CA THR A 32 -4.59 0.61 -9.32
C THR A 32 -3.82 0.74 -8.01
N VAL A 33 -3.08 1.84 -7.83
CA VAL A 33 -2.33 2.11 -6.59
C VAL A 33 -3.27 2.18 -5.37
N LYS A 34 -4.37 2.93 -5.46
CA LYS A 34 -5.38 3.02 -4.40
C LYS A 34 -5.97 1.66 -4.03
N SER A 35 -6.36 0.86 -5.03
CA SER A 35 -6.95 -0.46 -4.77
C SER A 35 -5.95 -1.46 -4.18
N ARG A 36 -4.67 -1.40 -4.60
CA ARG A 36 -3.58 -2.20 -4.01
C ARG A 36 -3.34 -1.83 -2.54
N ILE A 37 -3.18 -0.54 -2.24
CA ILE A 37 -2.98 -0.04 -0.87
C ILE A 37 -4.14 -0.45 0.03
N ARG A 38 -5.38 -0.27 -0.43
CA ARG A 38 -6.57 -0.70 0.33
C ARG A 38 -6.54 -2.18 0.67
N ARG A 39 -6.27 -3.06 -0.32
CA ARG A 39 -6.17 -4.51 -0.09
C ARG A 39 -5.03 -4.87 0.86
N ALA A 40 -3.88 -4.20 0.73
CA ALA A 40 -2.73 -4.41 1.61
C ALA A 40 -3.04 -4.03 3.07
N LEU A 41 -3.73 -2.91 3.30
CA LEU A 41 -4.17 -2.48 4.64
C LEU A 41 -5.16 -3.47 5.27
N ILE A 42 -6.10 -4.01 4.49
CA ILE A 42 -7.03 -5.05 4.97
C ILE A 42 -6.27 -6.30 5.42
N LYS A 43 -5.30 -6.78 4.62
CA LYS A 43 -4.45 -7.92 4.99
C LYS A 43 -3.65 -7.62 6.27
N LEU A 44 -3.09 -6.41 6.39
CA LEU A 44 -2.32 -6.01 7.57
C LEU A 44 -3.20 -5.99 8.83
N ARG A 45 -4.41 -5.44 8.73
CA ARG A 45 -5.39 -5.43 9.83
C ARG A 45 -5.71 -6.84 10.29
N ALA A 46 -6.02 -7.75 9.37
CA ALA A 46 -6.30 -9.14 9.70
C ALA A 46 -5.12 -9.84 10.42
N CYS A 47 -3.88 -9.53 10.02
CA CYS A 47 -2.70 -10.05 10.72
C CYS A 47 -2.57 -9.50 12.15
N MET A 48 -2.90 -8.23 12.38
CA MET A 48 -2.85 -7.63 13.72
C MET A 48 -3.94 -8.18 14.63
N GLU A 49 -5.13 -8.42 14.09
CA GLU A 49 -6.25 -9.01 14.83
C GLU A 49 -6.02 -10.48 15.16
N GLY A 50 -5.38 -11.26 14.27
CA GLY A 50 -4.99 -12.64 14.55
C GLY A 50 -3.73 -12.80 15.40
N ALA A 51 -3.00 -11.71 15.65
CA ALA A 51 -1.85 -11.65 16.55
C ALA A 51 -2.22 -11.21 17.98
N SER A 52 -3.52 -11.04 18.25
CA SER A 52 -4.09 -10.71 19.57
C SER A 52 -4.46 -11.97 20.34
#